data_AF-A0A1W9WEL9-F1
#
_entry.id   AF-A0A1W9WEL9-F1
#
_cell.length_a   1.000
_cell.length_b   1.000
_cell.length_c   1.000
_cell.angle_alpha   90.00
_cell.angle_beta   90.00
_cell.angle_gamma   90.00
#
_symmetry.space_group_name_H-M   'P 1'
#
loop_
_entity.id
_entity.type
_entity.pdbx_description
1 polymer ?
#
loop_
_entity_poly.entity_id
_entity_poly.type
_entity_poly.pdbx_seq_one_letter_code
_entity_poly.pdbx_strand_id
1 'polypeptide(L)'
;MNTYKKTLIINFVLAFTSLLFSLGAVELVAWFWESGLMNSPHGWELVASRRICVKASHNPDINAVLCPNRNYTWENNLVEINLHGIRDVVHSFEKPEGTYRILSLGDSVAFGWENGLEDTYTKQIETMAHGDGYVNTETINAGIMGWDLPIERAYLEETGLKYDPDVIIVEVTVHNDIYPQRYTVPSPSMAKWLRDNTYSWGFASHISRKMKENIGTLHAEASSNSIYPFPLDKHDIQWDEFIRTPIREMARLATENNAEFIVVIFPTDAQVQSIDYPTTAQSVIKDLESDGIQVLDLLPVYRTVYQQLDTQPNELNPLFADATSHPSALGHSLAAEAIYEMLMK
;
A
#
# COMPACT_ATOMS: atom_id res chain seq x y z
N MET A 1 -22.96 42.03 -41.81
CA MET A 1 -22.78 41.68 -40.38
C MET A 1 -22.33 42.93 -39.64
N ASN A 2 -23.06 43.38 -38.61
CA ASN A 2 -22.79 44.63 -37.89
C ASN A 2 -21.34 44.64 -37.35
N THR A 3 -20.57 45.71 -37.55
CA THR A 3 -19.14 45.83 -37.16
C THR A 3 -18.92 45.44 -35.69
N TYR A 4 -19.88 45.76 -34.82
CA TYR A 4 -19.92 45.34 -33.42
C TYR A 4 -19.92 43.82 -33.24
N LYS A 5 -20.72 43.07 -34.02
CA LYS A 5 -20.75 41.60 -33.97
C LYS A 5 -19.42 41.00 -34.42
N LYS A 6 -18.75 41.59 -35.43
CA LYS A 6 -17.44 41.13 -35.91
C LYS A 6 -16.37 41.32 -34.84
N THR A 7 -16.32 42.48 -34.19
CA THR A 7 -15.37 42.75 -33.10
C THR A 7 -15.63 41.85 -31.89
N LEU A 8 -16.90 41.62 -31.52
CA LEU A 8 -17.25 40.72 -30.42
C LEU A 8 -16.78 39.29 -30.68
N ILE A 9 -16.97 38.78 -31.90
CA ILE A 9 -16.50 37.45 -32.30
C ILE A 9 -14.96 37.37 -32.22
N ILE A 10 -14.25 38.38 -32.73
CA ILE A 10 -12.77 38.40 -32.69
C ILE A 10 -12.27 38.39 -31.24
N ASN A 11 -12.84 39.22 -30.37
CA ASN A 11 -12.44 39.28 -28.97
C ASN A 11 -12.73 37.97 -28.23
N PHE A 12 -13.88 37.35 -28.50
CA PHE A 12 -14.22 36.05 -27.93
C PHE A 12 -13.23 34.97 -28.38
N VAL A 13 -12.89 34.93 -29.67
CA VAL A 13 -11.91 33.99 -30.21
C VAL A 13 -10.54 34.22 -29.57
N LEU A 14 -10.07 35.46 -29.48
CA LEU A 14 -8.78 35.79 -28.85
C LEU A 14 -8.73 35.41 -27.37
N ALA A 15 -9.80 35.69 -26.61
CA ALA A 15 -9.87 35.31 -25.20
C ALA A 15 -9.88 33.79 -25.03
N PHE A 16 -10.64 33.08 -25.86
CA PHE A 16 -10.73 31.63 -25.83
C PHE A 16 -9.40 30.96 -26.22
N THR A 17 -8.75 31.43 -27.29
CA THR A 17 -7.43 30.90 -27.70
C THR A 17 -6.38 31.19 -26.65
N SER A 18 -6.35 32.40 -26.07
CA SER A 18 -5.41 32.75 -25.00
C SER A 18 -5.59 31.86 -23.77
N LEU A 19 -6.83 31.54 -23.41
CA LEU A 19 -7.12 30.61 -22.31
C LEU A 19 -6.60 29.21 -22.62
N LEU A 20 -6.86 28.67 -23.83
CA LEU A 20 -6.35 27.35 -24.23
C LEU A 20 -4.81 27.30 -24.22
N PHE A 21 -4.14 28.33 -24.74
CA PHE A 21 -2.68 28.43 -24.69
C PHE A 21 -2.15 28.48 -23.26
N SER A 22 -2.82 29.22 -22.37
CA SER A 22 -2.42 29.33 -20.96
C SER A 22 -2.58 27.99 -20.22
N LEU A 23 -3.71 27.31 -20.42
CA LEU A 23 -3.95 25.99 -19.83
C LEU A 23 -2.93 24.96 -20.37
N GLY A 24 -2.66 24.97 -21.67
CA GLY A 24 -1.65 24.10 -22.27
C GLY A 24 -0.24 24.37 -21.76
N ALA A 25 0.12 25.64 -21.52
CA ALA A 25 1.41 26.01 -20.96
C ALA A 25 1.56 25.53 -19.50
N VAL A 26 0.53 25.68 -18.66
CA VAL A 26 0.54 25.16 -17.28
C VAL A 26 0.68 23.64 -17.28
N GLU A 27 -0.07 22.95 -18.14
CA GLU A 27 0.01 21.49 -18.26
C GLU A 27 1.39 21.02 -18.71
N LEU A 28 2.00 21.72 -19.67
CA LEU A 28 3.37 21.42 -20.14
C LEU A 28 4.41 21.61 -19.03
N VAL A 29 4.30 22.69 -18.26
CA VAL A 29 5.19 22.94 -17.10
C VAL A 29 5.00 21.86 -16.04
N ALA A 30 3.75 21.50 -15.73
CA ALA A 30 3.45 20.42 -14.79
C ALA A 30 3.96 19.06 -15.28
N TRP A 31 3.88 18.79 -16.58
CA TRP A 31 4.42 17.58 -17.19
C TRP A 31 5.95 17.51 -17.07
N PHE A 32 6.66 18.61 -17.37
CA PHE A 32 8.11 18.68 -17.17
C PHE A 32 8.50 18.52 -15.69
N TRP A 33 7.73 19.13 -14.78
CA TRP A 33 7.92 18.99 -13.34
C TRP A 33 7.76 17.53 -12.92
N GLU A 34 6.68 16.87 -13.36
CA GLU A 34 6.42 15.48 -13.01
C GLU A 34 7.49 14.55 -13.59
N SER A 35 7.80 14.71 -14.88
CA SER A 35 8.73 13.84 -15.62
C SER A 35 10.20 14.03 -15.21
N GLY A 36 10.55 15.21 -14.67
CA GLY A 36 11.93 15.56 -14.31
C GLY A 36 12.24 15.53 -12.81
N LEU A 37 11.32 16.00 -11.97
CA LEU A 37 11.54 16.17 -10.52
C LEU A 37 10.82 15.14 -9.67
N MET A 38 9.81 14.46 -10.21
CA MET A 38 9.02 13.46 -9.50
C MET A 38 9.28 12.03 -9.96
N ASN A 39 10.32 11.76 -10.75
CA ASN A 39 10.97 10.43 -10.74
C ASN A 39 11.77 10.28 -9.43
N SER A 40 11.06 10.34 -8.31
CA SER A 40 11.55 10.03 -6.97
C SER A 40 10.40 9.40 -6.15
N PRO A 41 10.66 8.71 -5.04
CA PRO A 41 9.66 8.22 -4.08
C PRO A 41 8.48 9.18 -3.83
N HIS A 42 8.75 10.47 -3.67
CA HIS A 42 7.72 11.50 -3.47
C HIS A 42 6.71 11.66 -4.62
N GLY A 43 7.09 11.31 -5.85
CA GLY A 43 6.20 11.33 -7.00
C GLY A 43 5.24 10.15 -7.03
N TRP A 44 5.62 9.00 -6.46
CA TRP A 44 4.76 7.84 -6.41
C TRP A 44 3.47 8.12 -5.61
N GLU A 45 3.63 8.65 -4.40
CA GLU A 45 2.52 9.04 -3.51
C GLU A 45 1.60 10.10 -4.17
N LEU A 46 2.20 11.09 -4.83
CA LEU A 46 1.46 12.24 -5.35
C LEU A 46 0.87 12.05 -6.75
N VAL A 47 1.38 11.08 -7.52
CA VAL A 47 1.09 10.95 -8.95
C VAL A 47 0.80 9.50 -9.32
N ALA A 48 1.76 8.59 -9.12
CA ALA A 48 1.68 7.24 -9.68
C ALA A 48 0.53 6.44 -9.07
N SER A 49 0.49 6.37 -7.74
CA SER A 49 -0.53 5.64 -6.99
C SER A 49 -1.95 6.12 -7.30
N ARG A 50 -2.12 7.42 -7.62
CA ARG A 50 -3.42 8.01 -7.94
C ARG A 50 -3.98 7.59 -9.30
N ARG A 51 -3.10 7.21 -10.23
CA ARG A 51 -3.48 6.75 -11.58
C ARG A 51 -3.92 5.30 -11.58
N ILE A 52 -3.61 4.56 -10.52
CA ILE A 52 -4.04 3.17 -10.35
C ILE A 52 -5.57 3.17 -10.27
N CYS A 53 -6.18 2.39 -11.16
CA CYS A 53 -7.62 2.33 -11.31
C CYS A 53 -8.19 1.47 -10.20
N VAL A 54 -9.10 2.06 -9.44
CA VAL A 54 -9.86 1.39 -8.40
C VAL A 54 -11.34 1.55 -8.70
N LYS A 55 -12.11 0.48 -8.49
CA LYS A 55 -13.56 0.42 -8.67
C LYS A 55 -14.22 -0.17 -7.41
N ALA A 56 -15.51 0.05 -7.26
CA ALA A 56 -16.26 -0.59 -6.18
C ALA A 56 -16.35 -2.10 -6.39
N SER A 57 -16.26 -2.87 -5.32
CA SER A 57 -16.59 -4.30 -5.37
C SER A 57 -18.10 -4.50 -5.47
N HIS A 58 -18.50 -5.69 -5.88
CA HIS A 58 -19.89 -6.14 -5.77
C HIS A 58 -20.22 -6.62 -4.34
N ASN A 59 -19.20 -7.04 -3.59
CA ASN A 59 -19.32 -7.41 -2.19
C ASN A 59 -19.29 -6.15 -1.30
N PRO A 60 -20.32 -5.87 -0.49
CA PRO A 60 -20.37 -4.69 0.37
C PRO A 60 -19.28 -4.66 1.45
N ASP A 61 -18.74 -5.83 1.83
CA ASP A 61 -17.67 -5.95 2.81
C ASP A 61 -16.28 -5.68 2.19
N ILE A 62 -16.21 -5.54 0.85
CA ILE A 62 -15.02 -5.14 0.12
C ILE A 62 -15.32 -3.80 -0.56
N ASN A 63 -14.87 -2.70 0.02
CA ASN A 63 -15.23 -1.37 -0.50
C ASN A 63 -14.69 -1.09 -1.91
N ALA A 64 -13.46 -1.52 -2.20
CA ALA A 64 -12.68 -1.08 -3.34
C ALA A 64 -11.72 -2.18 -3.83
N VAL A 65 -11.67 -2.40 -5.14
CA VAL A 65 -10.79 -3.38 -5.79
C VAL A 65 -10.07 -2.75 -6.96
N LEU A 66 -8.88 -3.25 -7.31
CA LEU A 66 -8.14 -2.78 -8.47
C LEU A 66 -8.87 -3.17 -9.77
N CYS A 67 -8.74 -2.33 -10.79
CA CYS A 67 -9.26 -2.65 -12.12
C CYS A 67 -8.37 -3.69 -12.80
N PRO A 68 -8.90 -4.86 -13.19
CA PRO A 68 -8.10 -5.92 -13.81
C PRO A 68 -7.58 -5.53 -15.20
N ASN A 69 -6.50 -6.18 -15.63
CA ASN A 69 -5.85 -5.97 -16.93
C ASN A 69 -5.46 -4.49 -17.13
N ARG A 70 -4.68 -3.97 -16.19
CA ARG A 70 -4.17 -2.60 -16.22
C ARG A 70 -2.69 -2.59 -15.91
N ASN A 71 -1.95 -1.84 -16.73
CA ASN A 71 -0.51 -1.72 -16.63
C ASN A 71 -0.16 -0.25 -16.39
N TYR A 72 0.72 -0.02 -15.44
CA TYR A 72 1.25 1.29 -15.10
C TYR A 72 2.77 1.21 -15.07
N THR A 73 3.45 2.31 -15.39
CA THR A 73 4.91 2.39 -15.32
C THR A 73 5.30 3.59 -14.50
N TRP A 74 6.23 3.39 -13.57
CA TRP A 74 6.76 4.43 -12.71
C TRP A 74 8.25 4.21 -12.45
N GLU A 75 9.12 5.18 -12.70
CA GLU A 75 10.58 5.07 -12.45
C GLU A 75 11.24 3.77 -12.99
N ASN A 76 10.68 3.21 -14.07
CA ASN A 76 11.00 1.91 -14.69
C ASN A 76 10.41 0.67 -14.00
N ASN A 77 9.74 0.81 -12.87
CA ASN A 77 8.94 -0.24 -12.26
C ASN A 77 7.61 -0.40 -13.00
N LEU A 78 7.36 -1.61 -13.46
CA LEU A 78 6.12 -2.02 -14.07
C LEU A 78 5.15 -2.49 -12.97
N VAL A 79 3.94 -1.95 -12.96
CA VAL A 79 2.86 -2.31 -12.04
C VAL A 79 1.74 -2.90 -12.89
N GLU A 80 1.67 -4.22 -12.93
CA GLU A 80 0.65 -4.97 -13.67
C GLU A 80 -0.40 -5.50 -12.73
N ILE A 81 -1.63 -5.07 -12.94
CA ILE A 81 -2.80 -5.62 -12.27
C ILE A 81 -3.36 -6.70 -13.18
N ASN A 82 -3.27 -7.94 -12.70
CA ASN A 82 -3.62 -9.11 -13.49
C ASN A 82 -5.13 -9.25 -13.69
N LEU A 83 -5.55 -10.33 -14.35
CA LEU A 83 -6.96 -10.55 -14.68
C LEU A 83 -7.85 -10.77 -13.43
N HIS A 84 -7.26 -11.15 -12.29
CA HIS A 84 -7.94 -11.30 -10.99
C HIS A 84 -7.97 -10.01 -10.17
N GLY A 85 -7.36 -8.92 -10.64
CA GLY A 85 -7.38 -7.63 -9.95
C GLY A 85 -6.37 -7.52 -8.81
N ILE A 86 -5.29 -8.30 -8.84
CA ILE A 86 -4.17 -8.20 -7.89
C ILE A 86 -2.86 -7.91 -8.65
N ARG A 87 -1.87 -7.35 -7.95
CA ARG A 87 -0.56 -7.01 -8.52
C ARG A 87 0.37 -8.22 -8.43
N ASP A 88 0.20 -9.18 -9.34
CA ASP A 88 1.01 -10.39 -9.40
C ASP A 88 0.95 -11.02 -10.80
N VAL A 89 1.77 -12.04 -11.05
CA VAL A 89 1.55 -12.96 -12.16
C VAL A 89 0.20 -13.68 -12.01
N VAL A 90 -0.32 -14.22 -13.11
CA VAL A 90 -1.62 -14.88 -13.10
C VAL A 90 -1.46 -16.31 -12.56
N HIS A 91 -2.08 -16.59 -11.42
CA HIS A 91 -2.23 -17.94 -10.88
C HIS A 91 -3.62 -18.49 -11.17
N SER A 92 -3.70 -19.77 -11.54
CA SER A 92 -4.97 -20.49 -11.68
C SER A 92 -5.60 -20.73 -10.30
N PHE A 93 -6.92 -20.61 -10.18
CA PHE A 93 -7.64 -21.06 -8.98
C PHE A 93 -7.45 -22.57 -8.76
N GLU A 94 -7.57 -23.37 -9.81
CA GLU A 94 -7.24 -24.79 -9.74
C GLU A 94 -5.73 -24.95 -9.48
N LYS A 95 -5.40 -25.56 -8.34
CA LYS A 95 -4.03 -25.78 -7.88
C LYS A 95 -3.35 -26.89 -8.67
N PRO A 96 -2.22 -26.61 -9.36
CA PRO A 96 -1.49 -27.67 -10.05
C PRO A 96 -0.96 -28.70 -9.05
N GLU A 97 -0.95 -29.97 -9.47
CA GLU A 97 -0.48 -31.08 -8.63
C GLU A 97 0.97 -30.86 -8.15
N GLY A 98 1.23 -31.11 -6.87
CA GLY A 98 2.56 -30.94 -6.27
C GLY A 98 3.02 -29.49 -6.10
N THR A 99 2.10 -28.52 -6.20
CA THR A 99 2.36 -27.09 -5.95
C THR A 99 2.14 -26.77 -4.47
N TYR A 100 3.03 -25.98 -3.89
CA TYR A 100 2.85 -25.38 -2.56
C TYR A 100 2.48 -23.91 -2.72
N ARG A 101 1.35 -23.46 -2.17
CA ARG A 101 0.82 -22.10 -2.33
C ARG A 101 0.86 -21.31 -1.05
N ILE A 102 1.49 -20.15 -1.13
CA ILE A 102 1.51 -19.15 -0.08
C ILE A 102 0.68 -17.96 -0.58
N LEU A 103 -0.50 -17.74 0.01
CA LEU A 103 -1.31 -16.56 -0.22
C LEU A 103 -0.93 -15.49 0.79
N SER A 104 -0.60 -14.29 0.32
CA SER A 104 -0.41 -13.14 1.20
C SER A 104 -1.51 -12.11 1.02
N LEU A 105 -2.16 -11.77 2.12
CA LEU A 105 -3.10 -10.67 2.28
C LEU A 105 -2.37 -9.49 2.94
N GLY A 106 -2.84 -8.28 2.66
CA GLY A 106 -2.31 -7.06 3.28
C GLY A 106 -2.65 -5.82 2.49
N ASP A 107 -1.98 -4.74 2.84
CA ASP A 107 -2.28 -3.40 2.33
C ASP A 107 -1.28 -2.94 1.25
N SER A 108 -0.90 -1.67 1.27
CA SER A 108 0.20 -1.10 0.48
C SER A 108 1.56 -1.76 0.69
N VAL A 109 1.87 -2.29 1.88
CA VAL A 109 3.11 -3.01 2.16
C VAL A 109 3.11 -4.33 1.42
N ALA A 110 2.07 -5.16 1.57
CA ALA A 110 1.93 -6.37 0.76
C ALA A 110 1.95 -6.05 -0.74
N PHE A 111 1.23 -5.01 -1.19
CA PHE A 111 1.23 -4.56 -2.59
C PHE A 111 2.63 -4.21 -3.14
N GLY A 112 3.61 -3.93 -2.28
CA GLY A 112 4.97 -3.53 -2.68
C GLY A 112 5.05 -2.06 -3.07
N TRP A 113 4.50 -1.17 -2.24
CA TRP A 113 4.54 0.28 -2.43
C TRP A 113 5.93 0.76 -2.86
N GLU A 114 6.02 1.45 -4.01
CA GLU A 114 7.28 1.97 -4.61
C GLU A 114 8.30 0.93 -5.11
N ASN A 115 8.13 -0.35 -4.81
CA ASN A 115 9.06 -1.42 -5.16
C ASN A 115 8.66 -2.14 -6.47
N GLY A 116 9.61 -2.81 -7.12
CA GLY A 116 9.31 -3.75 -8.21
C GLY A 116 8.57 -4.99 -7.66
N LEU A 117 7.85 -5.73 -8.52
CA LEU A 117 7.15 -6.96 -8.09
C LEU A 117 8.13 -7.98 -7.51
N GLU A 118 9.27 -8.17 -8.17
CA GLU A 118 10.31 -9.11 -7.73
C GLU A 118 10.94 -8.72 -6.39
N ASP A 119 10.93 -7.43 -6.03
CA ASP A 119 11.48 -6.95 -4.76
C ASP A 119 10.51 -7.14 -3.59
N THR A 120 9.25 -7.53 -3.85
CA THR A 120 8.28 -7.79 -2.78
C THR A 120 8.66 -9.02 -1.96
N TYR A 121 8.33 -9.01 -0.67
CA TYR A 121 8.69 -10.12 0.22
C TYR A 121 8.10 -11.46 -0.27
N THR A 122 6.92 -11.43 -0.90
CA THR A 122 6.29 -12.62 -1.48
C THR A 122 7.16 -13.23 -2.58
N LYS A 123 7.66 -12.43 -3.53
CA LYS A 123 8.50 -12.95 -4.61
C LYS A 123 9.92 -13.30 -4.18
N GLN A 124 10.43 -12.62 -3.15
CA GLN A 124 11.67 -13.02 -2.50
C GLN A 124 11.53 -14.38 -1.81
N ILE A 125 10.41 -14.67 -1.13
CA ILE A 125 10.11 -16.00 -0.56
C ILE A 125 10.07 -17.07 -1.66
N GLU A 126 9.37 -16.81 -2.77
CA GLU A 126 9.30 -17.74 -3.91
C GLU A 126 10.70 -18.05 -4.46
N THR A 127 11.51 -17.01 -4.65
CA THR A 127 12.89 -17.13 -5.14
C THR A 127 13.76 -17.98 -4.21
N MET A 128 13.68 -17.76 -2.89
CA MET A 128 14.41 -18.57 -1.91
C MET A 128 13.94 -20.02 -1.91
N ALA A 129 12.61 -20.25 -1.94
CA ALA A 129 12.04 -21.59 -2.00
C ALA A 129 12.51 -22.35 -3.25
N HIS A 130 12.54 -21.70 -4.41
CA HIS A 130 13.06 -22.31 -5.64
C HIS A 130 14.56 -22.61 -5.53
N GLY A 131 15.33 -21.71 -4.91
CA GLY A 131 16.76 -21.90 -4.63
C GLY A 131 17.06 -23.13 -3.76
N ASP A 132 16.19 -23.42 -2.81
CA ASP A 132 16.28 -24.58 -1.91
C ASP A 132 15.65 -25.87 -2.49
N GLY A 133 15.17 -25.82 -3.75
CA GLY A 133 14.66 -26.97 -4.49
C GLY A 133 13.15 -27.15 -4.47
N TYR A 134 12.39 -26.26 -3.81
CA TYR A 134 10.93 -26.23 -3.82
C TYR A 134 10.39 -25.50 -5.06
N VAL A 135 10.77 -25.99 -6.24
CA VAL A 135 10.53 -25.35 -7.56
C VAL A 135 9.05 -25.18 -7.94
N ASN A 136 8.14 -25.87 -7.25
CA ASN A 136 6.69 -25.74 -7.44
C ASN A 136 6.03 -24.84 -6.37
N THR A 137 6.80 -24.00 -5.69
CA THR A 137 6.23 -23.02 -4.76
C THR A 137 5.67 -21.84 -5.55
N GLU A 138 4.41 -21.50 -5.30
CA GLU A 138 3.74 -20.31 -5.81
C GLU A 138 3.43 -19.36 -4.65
N THR A 139 3.81 -18.10 -4.80
CA THR A 139 3.43 -17.02 -3.89
C THR A 139 2.43 -16.12 -4.60
N ILE A 140 1.29 -15.90 -3.95
CA ILE A 140 0.20 -15.08 -4.48
C ILE A 140 0.10 -13.82 -3.63
N ASN A 141 0.48 -12.70 -4.21
CA ASN A 141 0.40 -11.39 -3.57
C ASN A 141 -0.96 -10.74 -3.83
N ALA A 142 -1.85 -10.84 -2.85
CA ALA A 142 -3.18 -10.22 -2.87
C ALA A 142 -3.23 -8.91 -2.07
N GLY A 143 -2.09 -8.25 -1.88
CA GLY A 143 -2.03 -6.94 -1.23
C GLY A 143 -2.72 -5.86 -2.05
N ILE A 144 -3.57 -5.05 -1.41
CA ILE A 144 -4.25 -3.91 -2.06
C ILE A 144 -4.15 -2.68 -1.18
N MET A 145 -3.62 -1.60 -1.77
CA MET A 145 -3.41 -0.33 -1.06
C MET A 145 -4.68 0.18 -0.35
N GLY A 146 -4.52 0.49 0.93
CA GLY A 146 -5.57 1.07 1.77
C GLY A 146 -6.70 0.10 2.13
N TRP A 147 -6.48 -1.22 1.98
CA TRP A 147 -7.29 -2.20 2.68
C TRP A 147 -6.96 -2.21 4.17
N ASP A 148 -7.92 -2.72 4.94
CA ASP A 148 -7.77 -3.03 6.36
C ASP A 148 -8.13 -4.51 6.58
N LEU A 149 -7.85 -5.02 7.78
CA LEU A 149 -8.06 -6.43 8.10
C LEU A 149 -9.51 -6.92 7.90
N PRO A 150 -10.57 -6.15 8.22
CA PRO A 150 -11.94 -6.54 7.85
C PRO A 150 -12.14 -6.78 6.35
N ILE A 151 -11.57 -5.92 5.49
CA ILE A 151 -11.66 -6.07 4.03
C ILE A 151 -10.84 -7.26 3.56
N GLU A 152 -9.62 -7.44 4.07
CA GLU A 152 -8.78 -8.59 3.77
C GLU A 152 -9.46 -9.91 4.14
N ARG A 153 -10.11 -9.97 5.31
CA ARG A 153 -10.93 -11.11 5.74
C ARG A 153 -12.07 -11.40 4.76
N ALA A 154 -12.76 -10.37 4.29
CA ALA A 154 -13.82 -10.52 3.30
C ALA A 154 -13.28 -11.00 1.95
N TYR A 155 -12.11 -10.52 1.52
CA TYR A 155 -11.45 -11.00 0.30
C TYR A 155 -11.00 -12.46 0.43
N LEU A 156 -10.44 -12.86 1.58
CA LEU A 156 -10.05 -14.25 1.84
C LEU A 156 -11.24 -15.19 1.63
N GLU A 157 -12.37 -14.87 2.27
CA GLU A 157 -13.60 -15.65 2.18
C GLU A 157 -14.18 -15.67 0.75
N GLU A 158 -14.26 -14.53 0.08
CA GLU A 158 -14.86 -14.45 -1.25
C GLU A 158 -13.97 -15.05 -2.34
N THR A 159 -12.66 -14.82 -2.29
CA THR A 159 -11.74 -15.08 -3.40
C THR A 159 -10.45 -15.77 -2.98
N GLY A 160 -9.80 -15.36 -1.89
CA GLY A 160 -8.49 -15.88 -1.48
C GLY A 160 -8.46 -17.40 -1.34
N LEU A 161 -9.48 -17.99 -0.69
CA LEU A 161 -9.60 -19.44 -0.51
C LEU A 161 -9.80 -20.22 -1.82
N LYS A 162 -10.24 -19.57 -2.91
CA LYS A 162 -10.36 -20.23 -4.23
C LYS A 162 -9.01 -20.61 -4.82
N TYR A 163 -7.92 -20.03 -4.33
CA TYR A 163 -6.57 -20.42 -4.72
C TYR A 163 -6.05 -21.65 -3.96
N ASP A 164 -6.83 -22.26 -3.06
CA ASP A 164 -6.41 -23.47 -2.32
C ASP A 164 -5.00 -23.32 -1.66
N PRO A 165 -4.77 -22.26 -0.85
CA PRO A 165 -3.47 -21.99 -0.26
C PRO A 165 -3.09 -23.06 0.78
N ASP A 166 -1.80 -23.41 0.86
CA ASP A 166 -1.27 -24.18 1.99
C ASP A 166 -0.92 -23.28 3.17
N VAL A 167 -0.58 -22.02 2.89
CA VAL A 167 -0.28 -20.99 3.89
C VAL A 167 -0.98 -19.70 3.54
N ILE A 168 -1.57 -19.07 4.53
CA ILE A 168 -2.12 -17.72 4.47
C ILE A 168 -1.29 -16.82 5.39
N ILE A 169 -0.64 -15.83 4.79
CA ILE A 169 0.06 -14.76 5.48
C ILE A 169 -0.87 -13.54 5.51
N VAL A 170 -1.06 -12.95 6.68
CA VAL A 170 -1.68 -11.64 6.84
C VAL A 170 -0.61 -10.66 7.28
N GLU A 171 -0.32 -9.71 6.41
CA GLU A 171 0.54 -8.59 6.72
C GLU A 171 -0.23 -7.55 7.55
N VAL A 172 0.40 -7.02 8.60
CA VAL A 172 -0.15 -5.96 9.44
C VAL A 172 0.88 -4.86 9.62
N THR A 173 0.57 -3.69 9.09
CA THR A 173 1.32 -2.47 9.28
C THR A 173 0.76 -1.65 10.44
N VAL A 174 1.60 -1.45 11.45
CA VAL A 174 1.25 -0.72 12.69
C VAL A 174 0.98 0.78 12.49
N HIS A 175 1.02 1.29 11.27
CA HIS A 175 0.74 2.68 10.94
C HIS A 175 -0.73 2.91 10.58
N ASN A 176 -1.36 2.02 9.81
CA ASN A 176 -2.67 2.30 9.21
C ASN A 176 -3.70 1.18 9.29
N ASP A 177 -3.35 -0.03 9.74
CA ASP A 177 -4.31 -1.15 9.81
C ASP A 177 -5.09 -1.20 11.13
N ILE A 178 -4.73 -0.33 12.07
CA ILE A 178 -5.30 -0.29 13.42
C ILE A 178 -6.65 0.45 13.43
N TYR A 179 -6.91 1.25 12.39
CA TYR A 179 -8.16 1.96 12.20
C TYR A 179 -8.80 1.57 10.87
N PRO A 180 -10.14 1.55 10.79
CA PRO A 180 -10.81 1.18 9.55
C PRO A 180 -10.45 2.15 8.44
N GLN A 181 -9.96 1.61 7.33
CA GLN A 181 -9.67 2.37 6.14
C GLN A 181 -10.97 2.57 5.36
N ARG A 182 -11.41 3.83 5.31
CA ARG A 182 -12.47 4.24 4.41
C ARG A 182 -11.88 4.50 3.03
N TYR A 183 -11.34 3.47 2.39
CA TYR A 183 -10.93 3.58 0.99
C TYR A 183 -12.15 3.76 0.10
N THR A 184 -12.58 5.02 -0.04
CA THR A 184 -13.76 5.35 -0.81
C THR A 184 -13.42 5.41 -2.29
N VAL A 185 -14.12 4.64 -3.10
CA VAL A 185 -14.08 4.78 -4.55
C VAL A 185 -14.56 6.20 -4.89
N PRO A 186 -13.69 7.06 -5.46
CA PRO A 186 -14.07 8.45 -5.69
C PRO A 186 -15.23 8.51 -6.70
N SER A 187 -16.32 9.19 -6.35
CA SER A 187 -17.47 9.32 -7.24
C SER A 187 -17.07 9.97 -8.57
N PRO A 188 -17.64 9.55 -9.72
CA PRO A 188 -17.42 10.20 -11.00
C PRO A 188 -17.74 11.70 -10.90
N SER A 189 -16.75 12.54 -11.10
CA SER A 189 -16.88 14.00 -11.01
C SER A 189 -15.88 14.68 -11.95
N MET A 190 -16.15 15.93 -12.32
CA MET A 190 -15.19 16.74 -13.08
C MET A 190 -13.84 16.85 -12.33
N ALA A 191 -13.89 16.95 -10.99
CA ALA A 191 -12.68 16.96 -10.16
C ALA A 191 -11.89 15.65 -10.28
N LYS A 192 -12.55 14.49 -10.23
CA LYS A 192 -11.91 13.19 -10.46
C LYS A 192 -11.31 13.11 -11.87
N TRP A 193 -12.06 13.54 -12.88
CA TRP A 193 -11.56 13.52 -14.26
C TRP A 193 -10.31 14.38 -14.41
N LEU A 194 -10.32 15.61 -13.88
CA LEU A 194 -9.13 16.49 -13.88
C LEU A 194 -7.96 15.86 -13.11
N ARG A 195 -8.21 15.30 -11.92
CA ARG A 195 -7.21 14.59 -11.12
C ARG A 195 -6.53 13.46 -11.89
N ASP A 196 -7.32 12.66 -12.61
CA ASP A 196 -6.83 11.44 -13.28
C ASP A 196 -6.21 11.73 -14.66
N ASN A 197 -6.57 12.85 -15.31
CA ASN A 197 -6.21 13.14 -16.70
C ASN A 197 -5.35 14.41 -16.88
N THR A 198 -4.91 15.06 -15.79
CA THR A 198 -4.06 16.26 -15.88
C THR A 198 -2.85 16.19 -14.96
N TYR A 199 -1.70 16.63 -15.46
CA TYR A 199 -0.46 16.86 -14.73
C TYR A 199 -0.60 18.04 -13.75
N SER A 200 -1.32 19.08 -14.18
CA SER A 200 -1.53 20.30 -13.38
C SER A 200 -2.22 20.04 -12.03
N TRP A 201 -3.06 19.01 -11.91
CA TRP A 201 -3.65 18.62 -10.62
C TRP A 201 -2.60 18.15 -9.61
N GLY A 202 -1.69 17.26 -10.01
CA GLY A 202 -0.59 16.77 -9.18
C GLY A 202 0.33 17.91 -8.75
N PHE A 203 0.71 18.75 -9.71
CA PHE A 203 1.51 19.95 -9.48
C PHE A 203 0.88 20.93 -8.48
N ALA A 204 -0.40 21.26 -8.66
CA ALA A 204 -1.13 22.15 -7.75
C ALA A 204 -1.30 21.55 -6.36
N SER A 205 -1.55 20.23 -6.27
CA SER A 205 -1.63 19.51 -5.00
C SER A 205 -0.31 19.58 -4.23
N HIS A 206 0.82 19.39 -4.92
CA HIS A 206 2.15 19.50 -4.33
C HIS A 206 2.44 20.90 -3.79
N ILE A 207 2.18 21.94 -4.59
CA ILE A 207 2.35 23.34 -4.16
C ILE A 207 1.48 23.61 -2.93
N SER A 208 0.23 23.16 -2.95
CA SER A 208 -0.71 23.35 -1.84
C SER A 208 -0.22 22.66 -0.56
N ARG A 209 0.35 21.44 -0.67
CA ARG A 209 0.93 20.70 0.46
C ARG A 209 2.11 21.46 1.06
N LYS A 210 3.08 21.86 0.23
CA LYS A 210 4.23 22.67 0.67
C LYS A 210 3.83 24.00 1.31
N MET A 211 2.82 24.67 0.75
CA MET A 211 2.28 25.90 1.36
C MET A 211 1.69 25.62 2.74
N LYS A 212 0.94 24.51 2.91
CA LYS A 212 0.40 24.11 4.22
C LYS A 212 1.48 23.73 5.21
N GLU A 213 2.55 23.06 4.80
CA GLU A 213 3.70 22.73 5.66
C GLU A 213 4.42 24.02 6.13
N ASN A 214 4.61 24.97 5.22
CA ASN A 214 5.22 26.27 5.51
C ASN A 214 4.33 27.22 6.33
N ILE A 215 3.00 27.02 6.33
CA ILE A 215 2.04 27.80 7.13
C ILE A 215 1.73 27.08 8.45
N GLY A 216 1.69 25.75 8.47
CA GLY A 216 1.43 24.92 9.65
C GLY A 216 2.56 24.94 10.67
N THR A 217 3.77 25.28 10.24
CA THR A 217 4.89 25.64 11.12
C THR A 217 4.63 26.93 11.94
N LEU A 218 3.54 27.68 11.68
CA LEU A 218 3.10 28.81 12.50
C LEU A 218 1.91 28.50 13.41
N HIS A 219 1.20 27.37 13.21
CA HIS A 219 0.04 26.99 14.02
C HIS A 219 -0.02 25.47 14.25
N ALA A 220 0.91 24.98 15.07
CA ALA A 220 0.81 23.66 15.69
C ALA A 220 0.23 23.80 17.10
N GLU A 221 -1.00 24.29 17.20
CA GLU A 221 -1.82 24.13 18.41
C GLU A 221 -3.27 23.84 17.98
N ALA A 222 -3.87 22.85 18.65
CA ALA A 222 -5.28 22.47 18.63
C ALA A 222 -5.77 21.52 17.52
N SER A 223 -5.48 20.22 17.67
CA SER A 223 -6.53 19.19 17.55
C SER A 223 -6.24 18.04 18.54
N SER A 224 -7.29 17.48 19.12
CA SER A 224 -7.26 16.56 20.27
C SER A 224 -6.91 15.10 19.94
N ASN A 225 -5.95 14.85 19.04
CA ASN A 225 -5.66 13.50 18.56
C ASN A 225 -4.29 13.02 19.05
N SER A 226 -4.24 11.77 19.52
CA SER A 226 -3.02 11.07 19.95
C SER A 226 -1.84 11.34 18.98
N ILE A 227 -0.64 11.56 19.51
CA ILE A 227 0.61 11.70 18.74
C ILE A 227 0.91 10.41 17.95
N TYR A 228 0.35 9.28 18.38
CA TYR A 228 0.57 7.96 17.79
C TYR A 228 -0.60 7.56 16.89
N PRO A 229 -0.33 6.83 15.79
CA PRO A 229 -1.34 6.39 14.85
C PRO A 229 -2.19 5.21 15.37
N PHE A 230 -2.20 4.96 16.68
CA PHE A 230 -2.95 3.87 17.30
C PHE A 230 -3.26 4.10 18.79
N PRO A 231 -4.26 3.38 19.36
CA PRO A 231 -4.56 3.47 20.78
C PRO A 231 -3.42 2.90 21.64
N LEU A 232 -3.01 3.63 22.67
CA LEU A 232 -1.99 3.14 23.60
C LEU A 232 -2.53 2.14 24.64
N ASP A 233 -3.84 2.19 24.92
CA ASP A 233 -4.50 1.21 25.76
C ASP A 233 -4.81 -0.05 24.94
N LYS A 234 -4.27 -1.19 25.38
CA LYS A 234 -4.49 -2.48 24.73
C LYS A 234 -5.93 -2.99 24.83
N HIS A 235 -6.73 -2.45 25.76
CA HIS A 235 -8.14 -2.81 25.94
C HIS A 235 -9.10 -1.85 25.21
N ASP A 236 -8.57 -0.94 24.39
CA ASP A 236 -9.40 -0.12 23.52
C ASP A 236 -10.22 -1.03 22.58
N ILE A 237 -11.51 -0.71 22.43
CA ILE A 237 -12.46 -1.49 21.64
C ILE A 237 -12.02 -1.63 20.17
N GLN A 238 -11.25 -0.68 19.65
CA GLN A 238 -10.75 -0.72 18.28
C GLN A 238 -9.82 -1.90 18.04
N TRP A 239 -9.06 -2.33 19.05
CA TRP A 239 -8.25 -3.54 18.96
C TRP A 239 -9.11 -4.79 18.78
N ASP A 240 -10.25 -4.88 19.45
CA ASP A 240 -11.15 -6.02 19.32
C ASP A 240 -11.85 -6.02 17.95
N GLU A 241 -12.38 -4.87 17.53
CA GLU A 241 -13.17 -4.74 16.32
C GLU A 241 -12.33 -4.87 15.04
N PHE A 242 -11.16 -4.24 14.99
CA PHE A 242 -10.40 -4.11 13.74
C PHE A 242 -9.17 -5.01 13.66
N ILE A 243 -8.64 -5.50 14.78
CA ILE A 243 -7.46 -6.38 14.79
C ILE A 243 -7.82 -7.80 15.21
N ARG A 244 -8.25 -8.00 16.46
CA ARG A 244 -8.41 -9.35 17.03
C ARG A 244 -9.52 -10.15 16.34
N THR A 245 -10.68 -9.54 16.10
CA THR A 245 -11.81 -10.27 15.50
C THR A 245 -11.52 -10.70 14.06
N PRO A 246 -11.10 -9.81 13.13
CA PRO A 246 -10.80 -10.21 11.76
C PRO A 246 -9.68 -11.25 11.67
N ILE A 247 -8.60 -11.10 12.46
CA ILE A 247 -7.50 -12.07 12.48
C ILE A 247 -7.99 -13.46 12.94
N ARG A 248 -8.80 -13.54 14.00
CA ARG A 248 -9.37 -14.82 14.46
C ARG A 248 -10.29 -15.45 13.43
N GLU A 249 -11.08 -14.63 12.72
CA GLU A 249 -11.95 -15.11 11.66
C GLU A 249 -11.17 -15.65 10.47
N MET A 250 -10.08 -14.98 10.07
CA MET A 250 -9.18 -15.47 9.03
C MET A 250 -8.45 -16.75 9.46
N ALA A 251 -7.98 -16.84 10.70
CA ALA A 251 -7.38 -18.05 11.24
C ALA A 251 -8.34 -19.25 11.22
N ARG A 252 -9.62 -19.02 11.58
CA ARG A 252 -10.68 -20.03 11.48
C ARG A 252 -10.90 -20.46 10.03
N LEU A 253 -11.02 -19.50 9.10
CA LEU A 253 -11.20 -19.79 7.67
C LEU A 253 -10.03 -20.59 7.10
N ALA A 254 -8.79 -20.26 7.47
CA ALA A 254 -7.60 -21.00 7.08
C ALA A 254 -7.66 -22.46 7.58
N THR A 255 -7.96 -22.64 8.88
CA THR A 255 -8.08 -23.97 9.49
C THR A 255 -9.15 -24.83 8.80
N GLU A 256 -10.31 -24.25 8.50
CA GLU A 256 -11.41 -24.94 7.80
C GLU A 256 -11.06 -25.37 6.38
N ASN A 257 -10.04 -24.74 5.78
CA ASN A 257 -9.55 -25.05 4.44
C ASN A 257 -8.18 -25.74 4.45
N ASN A 258 -7.74 -26.27 5.61
CA ASN A 258 -6.47 -26.98 5.79
C ASN A 258 -5.23 -26.14 5.42
N ALA A 259 -5.31 -24.82 5.59
CA ALA A 259 -4.18 -23.92 5.40
C ALA A 259 -3.58 -23.52 6.76
N GLU A 260 -2.25 -23.38 6.81
CA GLU A 260 -1.58 -22.71 7.90
C GLU A 260 -1.87 -21.20 7.87
N PHE A 261 -1.87 -20.55 9.02
CA PHE A 261 -2.19 -19.13 9.14
C PHE A 261 -1.16 -18.41 10.00
N ILE A 262 -0.58 -17.35 9.45
CA ILE A 262 0.48 -16.58 10.08
C ILE A 262 0.17 -15.09 9.95
N VAL A 263 0.33 -14.36 11.05
CA VAL A 263 0.26 -12.90 11.07
C VAL A 263 1.68 -12.34 11.10
N VAL A 264 2.01 -11.43 10.20
CA VAL A 264 3.33 -10.80 10.11
C VAL A 264 3.20 -9.31 10.38
N ILE A 265 3.85 -8.83 11.44
CA ILE A 265 3.77 -7.44 11.89
C ILE A 265 4.95 -6.66 11.31
N PHE A 266 4.67 -5.69 10.45
CA PHE A 266 5.66 -4.77 9.90
C PHE A 266 5.82 -3.54 10.83
N PRO A 267 7.07 -3.19 11.22
CA PRO A 267 7.32 -2.02 12.04
C PRO A 267 7.26 -0.73 11.24
N THR A 268 7.04 0.39 11.92
CA THR A 268 7.28 1.72 11.33
C THR A 268 8.74 2.13 11.44
N ASP A 269 9.16 3.07 10.61
CA ASP A 269 10.47 3.73 10.69
C ASP A 269 10.72 4.33 12.09
N ALA A 270 9.71 4.98 12.66
CA ALA A 270 9.79 5.54 14.00
C ALA A 270 10.03 4.47 15.09
N GLN A 271 9.45 3.28 14.97
CA GLN A 271 9.70 2.16 15.88
C GLN A 271 11.10 1.58 15.73
N VAL A 272 11.63 1.54 14.50
CA VAL A 272 12.99 1.06 14.23
C VAL A 272 14.03 2.02 14.79
N GLN A 273 13.83 3.33 14.60
CA GLN A 273 14.78 4.36 15.04
C GLN A 273 14.75 4.62 16.57
N SER A 274 13.59 4.49 17.21
CA SER A 274 13.42 4.82 18.63
C SER A 274 12.97 3.63 19.46
N ILE A 275 13.78 3.30 20.48
CA ILE A 275 13.44 2.27 21.46
C ILE A 275 12.23 2.65 22.33
N ASP A 276 12.02 3.96 22.52
CA ASP A 276 10.94 4.52 23.35
C ASP A 276 9.61 4.63 22.59
N TYR A 277 9.61 4.39 21.27
CA TYR A 277 8.37 4.42 20.50
C TYR A 277 7.45 3.25 20.93
N PRO A 278 6.16 3.50 21.19
CA PRO A 278 5.24 2.48 21.68
C PRO A 278 5.14 1.24 20.79
N THR A 279 5.06 0.07 21.42
CA THR A 279 4.87 -1.23 20.76
C THR A 279 3.55 -1.89 21.18
N THR A 280 2.54 -1.09 21.51
CA THR A 280 1.22 -1.60 21.93
C THR A 280 0.59 -2.48 20.86
N ALA A 281 0.70 -2.09 19.58
CA ALA A 281 0.20 -2.89 18.46
C ALA A 281 0.84 -4.29 18.42
N GLN A 282 2.17 -4.36 18.53
CA GLN A 282 2.90 -5.63 18.62
C GLN A 282 2.43 -6.47 19.80
N SER A 283 2.25 -5.86 20.98
CA SER A 283 1.76 -6.57 22.16
C SER A 283 0.35 -7.11 21.96
N VAL A 284 -0.55 -6.32 21.37
CA VAL A 284 -1.96 -6.73 21.13
C VAL A 284 -2.04 -7.90 20.16
N ILE A 285 -1.25 -7.85 19.08
CA ILE A 285 -1.25 -8.90 18.07
C ILE A 285 -0.56 -10.17 18.61
N LYS A 286 0.55 -10.04 19.35
CA LYS A 286 1.22 -11.19 20.00
C LYS A 286 0.33 -11.87 21.04
N ASP A 287 -0.56 -11.15 21.71
CA ASP A 287 -1.52 -11.78 22.63
C ASP A 287 -2.41 -12.82 21.90
N LEU A 288 -2.54 -12.79 20.56
CA LEU A 288 -3.27 -13.79 19.78
C LEU A 288 -2.55 -15.15 19.69
N GLU A 289 -1.27 -15.24 20.04
CA GLU A 289 -0.56 -16.51 20.15
C GLU A 289 -1.22 -17.44 21.18
N SER A 290 -1.88 -16.89 22.21
CA SER A 290 -2.64 -17.69 23.18
C SER A 290 -3.82 -18.43 22.56
N ASP A 291 -4.28 -17.97 21.40
CA ASP A 291 -5.38 -18.58 20.64
C ASP A 291 -4.87 -19.61 19.62
N GLY A 292 -3.56 -19.90 19.62
CA GLY A 292 -2.92 -20.83 18.69
C GLY A 292 -2.57 -20.21 17.33
N ILE A 293 -2.63 -18.88 17.20
CA ILE A 293 -2.31 -18.14 15.98
C ILE A 293 -0.80 -17.89 15.94
N GLN A 294 -0.16 -18.23 14.82
CA GLN A 294 1.26 -17.96 14.62
C GLN A 294 1.48 -16.47 14.33
N VAL A 295 2.43 -15.84 15.03
CA VAL A 295 2.73 -14.41 14.89
C VAL A 295 4.23 -14.19 14.70
N LEU A 296 4.59 -13.44 13.66
CA LEU A 296 5.96 -12.98 13.41
C LEU A 296 6.04 -11.46 13.58
N ASP A 297 6.80 -11.01 14.58
CA ASP A 297 7.10 -9.59 14.77
C ASP A 297 8.44 -9.24 14.12
N LEU A 298 8.42 -8.42 13.08
CA LEU A 298 9.62 -8.04 12.34
C LEU A 298 10.41 -6.89 13.00
N LEU A 299 9.87 -6.24 14.04
CA LEU A 299 10.54 -5.12 14.70
C LEU A 299 11.96 -5.47 15.22
N PRO A 300 12.20 -6.62 15.89
CA PRO A 300 13.54 -7.00 16.32
C PRO A 300 14.51 -7.23 15.15
N VAL A 301 14.02 -7.81 14.04
CA VAL A 301 14.82 -8.07 12.82
C VAL A 301 15.27 -6.75 12.22
N TYR A 302 14.33 -5.82 12.01
CA TYR A 302 14.60 -4.51 11.43
C TYR A 302 15.53 -3.68 12.32
N ARG A 303 15.33 -3.68 13.65
CA ARG A 303 16.20 -2.97 14.60
C ARG A 303 17.64 -3.51 14.56
N THR A 304 17.80 -4.83 14.46
CA THR A 304 19.14 -5.46 14.42
C THR A 304 19.92 -5.00 13.20
N VAL A 305 19.29 -4.99 12.03
CA VAL A 305 19.95 -4.54 10.80
C VAL A 305 20.15 -3.02 10.83
N TYR A 306 19.17 -2.25 11.28
CA TYR A 306 19.27 -0.79 11.38
C TYR A 306 20.47 -0.34 12.21
N GLN A 307 20.76 -1.01 13.33
CA GLN A 307 21.93 -0.71 14.19
C GLN A 307 23.28 -0.96 13.49
N GLN A 308 23.32 -1.76 12.44
CA GLN A 308 24.53 -2.07 11.67
C GLN A 308 24.72 -1.13 10.48
N LEU A 309 23.68 -0.37 10.10
CA LEU A 309 23.72 0.57 9.00
C LEU A 309 24.39 1.88 9.45
N ASP A 310 25.35 2.35 8.66
CA ASP A 310 25.96 3.67 8.82
C ASP A 310 25.00 4.75 8.28
N THR A 311 23.99 5.10 9.08
CA THR A 311 22.97 6.10 8.69
C THR A 311 23.42 7.51 9.08
N GLN A 312 23.42 8.43 8.11
CA GLN A 312 23.73 9.83 8.37
C GLN A 312 22.49 10.59 8.88
N PRO A 313 22.65 11.62 9.72
CA PRO A 313 21.54 12.50 10.10
C PRO A 313 20.90 13.12 8.85
N ASN A 314 19.59 12.92 8.69
CA ASN A 314 18.74 13.38 7.57
C ASN A 314 18.76 12.52 6.29
N GLU A 315 19.41 11.36 6.28
CA GLU A 315 19.18 10.37 5.22
C GLU A 315 17.95 9.51 5.53
N LEU A 316 17.21 9.13 4.49
CA LEU A 316 16.10 8.21 4.62
C LEU A 316 16.64 6.87 5.15
N ASN A 317 15.94 6.26 6.09
CA ASN A 317 16.28 4.93 6.55
C ASN A 317 16.22 3.95 5.36
N PRO A 318 17.32 3.29 4.98
CA PRO A 318 17.37 2.47 3.77
C PRO A 318 16.53 1.20 3.87
N LEU A 319 15.99 0.88 5.06
CA LEU A 319 15.00 -0.20 5.25
C LEU A 319 13.59 0.19 4.77
N PHE A 320 13.34 1.48 4.52
CA PHE A 320 12.04 2.01 4.13
C PHE A 320 12.14 2.75 2.80
N ALA A 321 11.06 2.69 2.01
CA ALA A 321 10.91 3.46 0.77
C ALA A 321 10.51 4.91 1.05
N ASP A 322 9.85 5.14 2.20
CA ASP A 322 9.45 6.46 2.67
C ASP A 322 9.76 6.67 4.16
N ALA A 323 9.41 7.84 4.69
CA ALA A 323 9.67 8.22 6.08
C ALA A 323 8.57 7.75 7.05
N THR A 324 7.79 6.73 6.68
CA THR A 324 6.66 6.25 7.47
C THR A 324 6.78 4.76 7.80
N SER A 325 6.27 3.88 6.94
CA SER A 325 6.14 2.45 7.21
C SER A 325 6.35 1.54 6.01
N HIS A 326 6.48 2.06 4.79
CA HIS A 326 6.63 1.21 3.62
C HIS A 326 8.07 0.68 3.50
N PRO A 327 8.30 -0.64 3.51
CA PRO A 327 9.63 -1.19 3.39
C PRO A 327 10.22 -0.92 2.00
N SER A 328 11.53 -0.69 1.95
CA SER A 328 12.27 -0.69 0.68
C SER A 328 12.48 -2.13 0.20
N ALA A 329 13.12 -2.32 -0.97
CA ALA A 329 13.57 -3.64 -1.41
C ALA A 329 14.43 -4.37 -0.35
N LEU A 330 15.25 -3.63 0.41
CA LEU A 330 16.02 -4.21 1.52
C LEU A 330 15.10 -4.62 2.68
N GLY A 331 14.13 -3.78 3.05
CA GLY A 331 13.14 -4.13 4.08
C GLY A 331 12.32 -5.36 3.70
N HIS A 332 11.86 -5.43 2.46
CA HIS A 332 11.15 -6.59 1.92
C HIS A 332 12.01 -7.86 1.92
N SER A 333 13.30 -7.75 1.58
CA SER A 333 14.24 -8.88 1.65
C SER A 333 14.39 -9.41 3.09
N LEU A 334 14.53 -8.53 4.09
CA LEU A 334 14.60 -8.93 5.50
C LEU A 334 13.30 -9.59 5.98
N ALA A 335 12.15 -9.05 5.57
CA ALA A 335 10.86 -9.64 5.87
C ALA A 335 10.74 -11.04 5.24
N ALA A 336 11.13 -11.18 3.98
CA ALA A 336 11.11 -12.45 3.27
C ALA A 336 11.98 -13.50 3.97
N GLU A 337 13.20 -13.17 4.35
CA GLU A 337 14.13 -14.08 5.04
C GLU A 337 13.51 -14.56 6.37
N ALA A 338 13.02 -13.63 7.20
CA ALA A 338 12.40 -13.97 8.48
C ALA A 338 11.14 -14.83 8.34
N ILE A 339 10.28 -14.52 7.35
CA ILE A 339 9.08 -15.32 7.06
C ILE A 339 9.48 -16.70 6.54
N TYR A 340 10.41 -16.78 5.58
CA TYR A 340 10.83 -18.06 5.00
C TYR A 340 11.46 -18.97 6.05
N GLU A 341 12.32 -18.43 6.92
CA GLU A 341 12.85 -19.19 8.05
C GLU A 341 11.77 -19.75 8.97
N MET A 342 10.68 -19.00 9.19
CA MET A 342 9.56 -19.44 10.02
C MET A 342 8.74 -20.54 9.33
N LEU A 343 8.58 -20.50 8.00
CA LEU A 343 7.84 -21.52 7.24
C LEU A 343 8.62 -22.84 7.11
N MET A 344 9.95 -22.77 7.12
CA MET A 344 10.82 -23.92 6.85
C MET A 344 11.34 -24.63 8.11
N LYS A 345 11.12 -24.07 9.30
CA LYS A 345 11.53 -24.63 10.60
C LYS A 345 10.32 -25.21 11.32
#